data_AF-U2RLE5-F1
#
_entry.id   AF-U2RLE5-F1
#
_cell.length_a   1.000
_cell.length_b   1.000
_cell.length_c   1.000
_cell.angle_alpha   90.00
_cell.angle_beta   90.00
_cell.angle_gamma   90.00
#
_symmetry.space_group_name_H-M   'P 1'
#
loop_
_entity.id
_entity.type
_entity.pdbx_description
1 polymer ?
#
loop_
_entity_poly.entity_id
_entity_poly.type
_entity_poly.pdbx_seq_one_letter_code
_entity_poly.pdbx_strand_id
1 'polypeptide(L)'
;MSRSGQRTSSSRPQQQRRNRHANNDGLIPVLARKVREVEAKAADGKKLGPTNRTKFQVIAFLMREERARAKADSELTDAARAEQLKRLDGIATILAKTAARDTSLISLLESEAPPTATAQKMRRDWLLESGTELSPDDLIITIERPAAKTDSVIPPELAEKQVVPQSVKARQLSNPFLAPDFSRLTPAQPTPRRRLDSWELLGPLFKSFEYGAGGQAASMDLPPAPAIDRYSPPGLELMHHQARFVESVRQGHRTFLLADEPGLGKTAQSVLAASVAGAYPLLAVVPNVVKMNWAREVERWTPQRRATVIHGDGEGLDAFADVVIVNYEVLDRHLSWLSTLGFKGMVVDEAHFIKNLHSQRSRLVLGLADAIRSNTPDPLLLALTGTPLINDIDDFRAIWQLLGWIDGSKPTAQLMERLEETGLTPAEFGFYAAAREAVIDMGIVRRRKLDVAADLPSRRVVDLPVELDGDLGRSIRQAEKEL
;
A
#
# COMPACT_ATOMS: atom_id res chain seq x y z
N MET A 1 63.23 -12.03 80.24
CA MET A 1 62.93 -11.99 78.79
C MET A 1 61.64 -12.77 78.61
N SER A 2 60.52 -12.31 78.07
CA SER A 2 60.25 -11.29 77.06
C SER A 2 58.74 -10.95 77.02
N ARG A 3 58.45 -9.66 77.22
CA ARG A 3 57.38 -8.77 76.70
C ARG A 3 56.03 -9.34 76.24
N SER A 4 55.00 -8.89 76.95
CA SER A 4 53.62 -8.69 76.51
C SER A 4 53.48 -7.49 75.55
N GLY A 5 52.47 -7.55 74.68
CA GLY A 5 52.07 -6.43 73.82
C GLY A 5 50.87 -6.76 72.94
N GLN A 6 49.66 -6.53 73.46
CA GLN A 6 48.46 -6.28 72.63
C GLN A 6 48.67 -4.97 71.85
N ARG A 7 48.41 -4.99 70.54
CA ARG A 7 48.22 -3.77 69.74
C ARG A 7 47.07 -3.94 68.74
N THR A 8 46.12 -3.05 68.92
CA THR A 8 44.99 -2.69 68.06
C THR A 8 45.46 -1.99 66.78
N SER A 9 44.80 -2.23 65.65
CA SER A 9 44.79 -1.34 64.47
C SER A 9 43.43 -1.46 63.78
N SER A 10 42.48 -0.60 64.15
CA SER A 10 42.09 0.62 63.42
C SER A 10 41.41 0.36 62.07
N SER A 11 40.12 0.04 62.13
CA SER A 11 39.17 0.19 61.04
C SER A 11 38.99 1.68 60.69
N ARG A 12 39.39 2.08 59.49
CA ARG A 12 38.93 3.33 58.82
C ARG A 12 38.42 2.98 57.42
N PRO A 13 37.41 3.72 56.92
CA PRO A 13 36.31 3.11 56.19
C PRO A 13 36.59 2.98 54.69
N GLN A 14 36.35 1.77 54.19
CA GLN A 14 36.27 1.37 52.78
C GLN A 14 35.00 1.93 52.10
N GLN A 15 34.63 3.18 52.40
CA GLN A 15 33.39 3.82 51.91
C GLN A 15 33.69 4.92 50.89
N GLN A 16 34.91 5.47 50.87
CA GLN A 16 35.30 6.51 49.89
C GLN A 16 35.75 5.97 48.53
N ARG A 17 36.05 4.67 48.40
CA ARG A 17 36.48 4.08 47.13
C ARG A 17 35.34 3.50 46.29
N ARG A 18 34.14 3.28 46.85
CA ARG A 18 32.96 2.81 46.11
C ARG A 18 32.21 3.92 45.36
N ASN A 19 32.26 5.17 45.83
CA ASN A 19 31.53 6.28 45.20
C ASN A 19 32.15 6.83 43.90
N ARG A 20 33.39 6.47 43.55
CA ARG A 20 34.03 6.93 42.30
C ARG A 20 33.79 6.02 41.10
N HIS A 21 33.29 4.78 41.30
CA HIS A 21 33.01 3.85 40.20
C HIS A 21 31.51 3.66 39.90
N ALA A 22 30.60 4.15 40.74
CA ALA A 22 29.16 4.13 40.44
C ALA A 22 28.71 5.25 39.46
N ASN A 23 29.60 6.16 39.06
CA ASN A 23 29.23 7.38 38.34
C ASN A 23 29.48 7.32 36.82
N ASN A 24 30.05 6.23 36.31
CA ASN A 24 30.47 6.09 34.91
C ASN A 24 29.82 4.91 34.17
N ASP A 25 29.10 4.03 34.86
CA ASP A 25 28.38 2.92 34.23
C ASP A 25 26.90 3.32 34.07
N GLY A 26 26.35 3.14 32.86
CA GLY A 26 24.95 3.45 32.56
C GLY A 26 24.74 4.13 31.21
N LEU A 27 23.47 4.31 30.85
CA LEU A 27 23.05 4.80 29.53
C LEU A 27 23.26 6.31 29.32
N ILE A 28 23.25 7.10 30.40
CA ILE A 28 23.34 8.57 30.36
C ILE A 28 24.67 9.08 29.73
N PRO A 29 25.87 8.57 30.09
CA PRO A 29 27.13 8.96 29.43
C PRO A 29 27.18 8.62 27.93
N VAL A 30 26.59 7.49 27.52
CA VAL A 30 26.51 7.08 26.11
C VAL A 30 25.62 8.06 25.33
N LEU A 31 24.42 8.35 25.85
CA LEU A 31 23.51 9.33 25.26
C LEU A 31 24.13 10.73 25.18
N ALA A 32 24.86 11.17 26.22
CA ALA A 32 25.54 12.45 26.24
C ALA A 32 26.66 12.57 25.18
N ARG A 33 27.39 11.49 24.91
CA ARG A 33 28.40 11.45 23.83
C ARG A 33 27.72 11.52 22.46
N LYS A 34 26.69 10.71 22.25
CA LYS A 34 25.99 10.61 20.96
C LYS A 34 25.18 11.85 20.61
N VAL A 35 24.57 12.53 21.59
CA VAL A 35 23.83 13.78 21.34
C VAL A 35 24.77 14.91 20.90
N ARG A 36 25.99 14.96 21.46
CA ARG A 36 27.03 15.92 21.04
C ARG A 36 27.57 15.62 19.64
N GLU A 37 27.73 14.35 19.27
CA GLU A 37 28.06 13.97 17.88
C GLU A 37 27.00 14.48 16.89
N VAL A 38 25.71 14.34 17.23
CA VAL A 38 24.60 14.79 16.38
C VAL A 38 24.54 16.32 16.32
N GLU A 39 24.71 17.01 17.46
CA GLU A 39 24.78 18.48 17.52
C GLU A 39 25.93 19.04 16.68
N ALA A 40 27.12 18.44 16.77
CA ALA A 40 28.29 18.87 15.98
C ALA A 40 28.03 18.75 14.47
N LYS A 41 27.39 17.67 14.03
CA LYS A 41 27.03 17.49 12.61
C LYS A 41 25.88 18.39 12.15
N ALA A 42 25.04 18.84 13.07
CA ALA A 42 24.02 19.84 12.80
C ALA A 42 24.57 21.28 12.81
N ALA A 43 25.78 21.51 13.35
CA ALA A 43 26.41 22.83 13.42
C ALA A 43 26.90 23.33 12.04
N ASP A 44 27.14 22.44 11.08
CA ASP A 44 27.62 22.76 9.73
C ASP A 44 26.55 23.39 8.81
N GLY A 45 25.35 23.71 9.33
CA GLY A 45 24.27 24.39 8.60
C GLY A 45 23.59 23.55 7.51
N LYS A 46 24.02 22.30 7.31
CA LYS A 46 23.41 21.33 6.39
C LYS A 46 22.38 20.47 7.13
N LYS A 47 21.28 20.11 6.44
CA LYS A 47 20.28 19.17 6.97
C LYS A 47 20.93 17.85 7.38
N LEU A 48 20.51 17.27 8.50
CA LEU A 48 21.07 16.02 8.99
C LEU A 48 20.78 14.86 8.03
N GLY A 49 21.83 14.13 7.65
CA GLY A 49 21.69 12.92 6.85
C GLY A 49 20.94 11.79 7.58
N PRO A 50 20.43 10.77 6.84
CA PRO A 50 19.52 9.73 7.36
C PRO A 50 20.03 9.04 8.63
N THR A 51 21.30 8.66 8.66
CA THR A 51 21.92 7.99 9.82
C THR A 51 21.88 8.85 11.08
N ASN A 52 22.11 10.16 10.97
CA ASN A 52 22.10 11.05 12.14
C ASN A 52 20.67 11.39 12.57
N ARG A 53 19.69 11.37 11.65
CA ARG A 53 18.26 11.47 11.98
C ARG A 53 17.79 10.26 12.79
N THR A 54 18.20 9.06 12.39
CA THR A 54 17.95 7.83 13.16
C THR A 54 18.60 7.89 14.54
N LYS A 55 19.86 8.36 14.63
CA LYS A 55 20.52 8.58 15.93
C LYS A 55 19.73 9.56 16.81
N PHE A 56 19.28 10.68 16.25
CA PHE A 56 18.50 11.69 16.96
C PHE A 56 17.20 11.11 17.55
N GLN A 57 16.47 10.32 16.75
CA GLN A 57 15.24 9.64 17.18
C GLN A 57 15.50 8.64 18.31
N VAL A 58 16.54 7.79 18.17
CA VAL A 58 16.89 6.79 19.20
C VAL A 58 17.32 7.45 20.51
N ILE A 59 18.07 8.56 20.46
CA ILE A 59 18.46 9.32 21.66
C ILE A 59 17.22 9.88 22.37
N ALA A 60 16.29 10.48 21.62
CA ALA A 60 15.08 11.06 22.19
C ALA A 60 14.20 9.99 22.87
N PHE A 61 14.11 8.81 22.26
CA PHE A 61 13.35 7.67 22.79
C PHE A 61 13.97 7.13 24.09
N LEU A 62 15.26 6.78 24.07
CA LEU A 62 15.98 6.26 25.23
C LEU A 62 16.01 7.27 26.38
N MET A 63 16.12 8.57 26.09
CA MET A 63 16.08 9.64 27.09
C MET A 63 14.72 9.70 27.80
N ARG A 64 13.60 9.52 27.08
CA ARG A 64 12.25 9.48 27.68
C ARG A 64 12.07 8.25 28.56
N GLU A 65 12.51 7.08 28.10
CA GLU A 65 12.44 5.84 28.88
C GLU A 65 13.25 5.95 30.17
N GLU A 66 14.50 6.42 30.11
CA GLU A 66 15.34 6.61 31.30
C GLU A 66 14.75 7.64 32.26
N ARG A 67 14.12 8.71 31.75
CA ARG A 67 13.41 9.68 32.60
C ARG A 67 12.20 9.07 33.29
N ALA A 68 11.47 8.17 32.61
CA ALA A 68 10.35 7.45 33.20
C ALA A 68 10.84 6.46 34.28
N ARG A 69 11.92 5.71 34.00
CA ARG A 69 12.56 4.79 34.97
C ARG A 69 13.06 5.53 36.21
N ALA A 70 13.83 6.61 36.04
CA ALA A 70 14.35 7.40 37.16
C ALA A 70 13.24 8.01 38.05
N LYS A 71 12.05 8.26 37.50
CA LYS A 71 10.88 8.73 38.26
C LYS A 71 10.15 7.59 38.99
N ALA A 72 10.10 6.40 38.39
CA ALA A 72 9.38 5.24 38.92
C ALA A 72 10.19 4.44 39.96
N ASP A 73 11.51 4.51 39.92
CA ASP A 73 12.40 3.77 40.80
C ASP A 73 12.37 4.30 42.24
N SER A 74 11.82 3.50 43.17
CA SER A 74 11.69 3.81 44.60
C SER A 74 12.95 3.51 45.42
N GLU A 75 13.99 2.91 44.84
CA GLU A 75 15.24 2.55 45.53
C GLU A 75 16.29 3.68 45.49
N LEU A 76 16.11 4.65 44.58
CA LEU A 76 16.99 5.82 44.47
C LEU A 76 16.73 6.84 45.59
N THR A 77 17.82 7.31 46.21
CA THR A 77 17.78 8.49 47.09
C THR A 77 17.34 9.73 46.31
N ASP A 78 16.59 10.64 46.96
CA ASP A 78 16.09 11.87 46.32
C ASP A 78 17.20 12.71 45.67
N ALA A 79 18.39 12.74 46.29
CA ALA A 79 19.56 13.44 45.75
C ALA A 79 20.09 12.79 44.45
N ALA A 80 20.15 11.46 44.40
CA ALA A 80 20.60 10.73 43.21
C ALA A 80 19.59 10.85 42.05
N ARG A 81 18.28 10.78 42.36
CA ARG A 81 17.20 11.01 41.39
C ARG A 81 17.28 12.42 40.79
N ALA A 82 17.48 13.44 41.63
CA ALA A 82 17.63 14.82 41.17
C ALA A 82 18.86 15.01 40.26
N GLU A 83 19.99 14.35 40.57
CA GLU A 83 21.19 14.41 39.74
C GLU A 83 21.00 13.73 38.37
N GLN A 84 20.36 12.56 38.32
CA GLN A 84 20.06 11.86 37.06
C GLN A 84 19.10 12.66 36.18
N LEU A 85 18.02 13.19 36.74
CA LEU A 85 17.06 14.04 36.00
C LEU A 85 17.76 15.29 35.44
N LYS A 86 18.65 15.93 36.21
CA LYS A 86 19.42 17.08 35.75
C LYS A 86 20.32 16.75 34.55
N ARG A 87 20.94 15.57 34.52
CA ARG A 87 21.77 15.13 33.36
C ARG A 87 20.89 14.85 32.13
N LEU A 88 19.72 14.25 32.31
CA LEU A 88 18.76 14.01 31.23
C LEU A 88 18.16 15.31 30.67
N ASP A 89 17.88 16.30 31.52
CA ASP A 89 17.42 17.64 31.09
C ASP A 89 18.50 18.37 30.27
N GLY A 90 19.79 18.14 30.60
CA GLY A 90 20.91 18.61 29.79
C GLY A 90 20.91 18.01 28.37
N ILE A 91 20.63 16.71 28.24
CA ILE A 91 20.50 16.03 26.93
C ILE A 91 19.29 16.56 26.17
N ALA A 92 18.14 16.73 26.83
CA ALA A 92 16.92 17.27 26.25
C ALA A 92 17.14 18.70 25.71
N THR A 93 17.92 19.52 26.44
CA THR A 93 18.29 20.87 25.99
C THR A 93 19.10 20.84 24.69
N ILE A 94 20.03 19.89 24.54
CA ILE A 94 20.83 19.73 23.31
C ILE A 94 19.94 19.26 22.14
N LEU A 95 19.03 18.30 22.39
CA LEU A 95 18.07 17.84 21.38
C LEU A 95 17.17 19.00 20.90
N ALA A 96 16.66 19.80 21.82
CA ALA A 96 15.83 20.96 21.50
C ALA A 96 16.58 22.01 20.68
N LYS A 97 17.83 22.34 21.06
CA LYS A 97 18.70 23.23 20.27
C LYS A 97 18.98 22.70 18.87
N THR A 98 19.16 21.39 18.75
CA THR A 98 19.40 20.74 17.45
C THR A 98 18.14 20.76 16.58
N ALA A 99 16.95 20.50 17.14
CA ALA A 99 15.67 20.59 16.43
C ALA A 99 15.28 22.02 16.06
N ALA A 100 15.68 23.02 16.86
CA ALA A 100 15.50 24.43 16.51
C ALA A 100 16.35 24.86 15.31
N ARG A 101 17.49 24.20 15.07
CA ARG A 101 18.36 24.44 13.91
C ARG A 101 17.91 23.66 12.68
N ASP A 102 17.41 22.44 12.85
CA ASP A 102 16.81 21.63 11.80
C ASP A 102 15.36 21.30 12.15
N THR A 103 14.44 22.15 11.70
CA THR A 103 12.99 22.06 12.00
C THR A 103 12.37 20.76 11.50
N SER A 104 13.01 20.07 10.55
CA SER A 104 12.56 18.76 10.07
C SER A 104 12.74 17.63 11.08
N LEU A 105 13.43 17.87 12.21
CA LEU A 105 13.57 16.91 13.32
C LEU A 105 12.42 17.00 14.34
N ILE A 106 11.64 18.08 14.32
CA ILE A 106 10.55 18.30 15.30
C ILE A 106 9.52 17.16 15.20
N SER A 107 9.15 16.77 13.97
CA SER A 107 8.24 15.65 13.72
C SER A 107 8.77 14.30 14.25
N LEU A 108 10.09 14.12 14.35
CA LEU A 108 10.71 12.91 14.91
C LEU A 108 10.64 12.87 16.45
N LEU A 109 10.42 14.01 17.11
CA LEU A 109 10.15 14.06 18.55
C LEU A 109 8.68 13.77 18.85
N GLU A 110 7.78 14.09 17.94
CA GLU A 110 6.33 13.94 18.13
C GLU A 110 5.82 12.54 17.77
N SER A 111 6.54 11.77 16.94
CA SER A 111 6.03 10.50 16.41
C SER A 111 6.06 9.35 17.43
N GLU A 112 4.89 8.78 17.74
CA GLU A 112 4.73 7.44 18.35
C GLU A 112 4.87 6.29 17.34
N ALA A 113 5.50 6.53 16.19
CA ALA A 113 5.69 5.50 15.17
C ALA A 113 6.72 4.44 15.63
N PRO A 114 6.49 3.14 15.38
CA PRO A 114 7.41 2.09 15.78
C PRO A 114 8.80 2.30 15.14
N PRO A 115 9.89 2.09 15.89
CA PRO A 115 11.23 2.36 15.41
C PRO A 115 11.56 1.48 14.19
N THR A 116 12.16 2.09 13.16
CA THR A 116 12.68 1.35 12.00
C THR A 116 13.69 0.27 12.44
N ALA A 117 13.84 -0.81 11.66
CA ALA A 117 14.77 -1.91 12.00
C ALA A 117 16.22 -1.46 12.24
N THR A 118 16.66 -0.39 11.56
CA THR A 118 17.97 0.25 11.79
C THR A 118 18.01 0.99 13.13
N ALA A 119 16.93 1.68 13.51
CA ALA A 119 16.79 2.32 14.82
C ALA A 119 16.78 1.30 15.96
N GLN A 120 16.06 0.18 15.80
CA GLN A 120 16.04 -0.92 16.78
C GLN A 120 17.44 -1.54 16.98
N LYS A 121 18.17 -1.79 15.89
CA LYS A 121 19.56 -2.27 15.98
C LYS A 121 20.47 -1.30 16.72
N MET A 122 20.41 0.00 16.36
CA MET A 122 21.21 1.04 17.02
C MET A 122 20.86 1.18 18.51
N ARG A 123 19.57 1.08 18.85
CA ARG A 123 19.10 1.08 20.24
C ARG A 123 19.73 -0.05 21.03
N ARG A 124 19.67 -1.29 20.50
CA ARG A 124 20.26 -2.47 21.15
C ARG A 124 21.77 -2.35 21.32
N ASP A 125 22.48 -1.90 20.28
CA ASP A 125 23.93 -1.74 20.34
C ASP A 125 24.35 -0.74 21.43
N TRP A 126 23.55 0.33 21.66
CA TRP A 126 23.81 1.31 22.71
C TRP A 126 23.41 0.85 24.12
N LEU A 127 22.36 0.03 24.24
CA LEU A 127 21.99 -0.63 25.51
C LEU A 127 23.04 -1.67 25.94
N LEU A 128 23.64 -2.37 24.97
CA LEU A 128 24.78 -3.25 25.19
C LEU A 128 26.05 -2.47 25.58
N GLU A 129 26.33 -1.33 24.92
CA GLU A 129 27.45 -0.45 25.26
C GLU A 129 27.31 0.13 26.69
N SER A 130 26.09 0.32 27.18
CA SER A 130 25.81 0.86 28.52
C SER A 130 25.77 -0.17 29.65
N GLY A 131 25.91 -1.47 29.35
CA GLY A 131 25.91 -2.54 30.35
C GLY A 131 24.57 -2.74 31.05
N THR A 132 23.46 -2.35 30.43
CA THR A 132 22.10 -2.41 31.01
C THR A 132 21.44 -3.75 30.69
N GLU A 133 20.79 -4.40 31.67
CA GLU A 133 20.06 -5.65 31.43
C GLU A 133 18.92 -5.42 30.42
N LEU A 134 18.93 -6.21 29.33
CA LEU A 134 17.98 -6.07 28.23
C LEU A 134 16.61 -6.64 28.63
N SER A 135 15.54 -5.88 28.37
CA SER A 135 14.16 -6.37 28.46
C SER A 135 13.93 -7.52 27.46
N PRO A 136 13.05 -8.51 27.73
CA PRO A 136 12.67 -9.55 26.77
C PRO A 136 12.27 -9.00 25.39
N ASP A 137 11.66 -7.80 25.37
CA ASP A 137 11.24 -7.11 24.14
C ASP A 137 12.41 -6.58 23.29
N ASP A 138 13.58 -6.31 23.90
CA ASP A 138 14.79 -5.82 23.21
C ASP A 138 15.72 -6.97 22.75
N LEU A 139 15.49 -8.19 23.23
CA LEU A 139 16.20 -9.41 22.82
C LEU A 139 15.61 -10.04 21.55
N ILE A 140 14.33 -9.79 21.29
CA ILE A 140 13.64 -10.30 20.11
C ILE A 140 13.96 -9.36 18.95
N ILE A 141 14.99 -9.68 18.16
CA ILE A 141 14.99 -9.27 16.76
C ILE A 141 13.92 -10.14 16.10
N THR A 142 12.65 -9.75 16.21
CA THR A 142 11.79 -9.96 15.08
C THR A 142 12.40 -9.08 13.99
N ILE A 143 13.27 -9.70 13.18
CA ILE A 143 13.02 -9.60 11.75
C ILE A 143 11.62 -10.16 11.73
N GLU A 144 10.61 -9.29 11.80
CA GLU A 144 9.37 -9.60 11.14
C GLU A 144 9.85 -9.82 9.71
N ARG A 145 10.23 -11.07 9.41
CA ARG A 145 9.88 -11.69 8.16
C ARG A 145 8.42 -11.31 8.08
N PRO A 146 8.06 -10.31 7.25
CA PRO A 146 6.75 -9.67 7.32
C PRO A 146 5.79 -10.81 7.48
N ALA A 147 5.13 -10.88 8.65
CA ALA A 147 4.43 -12.08 9.07
C ALA A 147 3.67 -12.53 7.83
N ALA A 148 4.01 -13.72 7.31
CA ALA A 148 3.41 -14.21 6.08
C ALA A 148 1.92 -14.04 6.31
N LYS A 149 1.29 -13.07 5.61
CA LYS A 149 -0.03 -12.52 5.96
C LYS A 149 -0.89 -13.72 6.32
N THR A 150 -1.16 -13.92 7.61
CA THR A 150 -1.73 -15.18 8.06
C THR A 150 -3.08 -15.32 7.34
N ASP A 151 -3.24 -16.44 6.61
CA ASP A 151 -4.17 -16.67 5.50
C ASP A 151 -5.68 -16.63 5.85
N SER A 152 -6.13 -15.81 6.80
CA SER A 152 -7.55 -15.49 6.90
C SER A 152 -7.84 -14.27 6.03
N VAL A 153 -8.14 -14.51 4.75
CA VAL A 153 -8.73 -13.50 3.83
C VAL A 153 -10.03 -12.91 4.41
N ILE A 154 -10.64 -13.61 5.39
CA ILE A 154 -11.90 -13.26 6.03
C ILE A 154 -11.63 -12.55 7.37
N PRO A 155 -12.00 -11.27 7.51
CA PRO A 155 -12.08 -10.62 8.81
C PRO A 155 -13.00 -11.39 9.76
N PRO A 156 -12.68 -11.50 11.06
CA PRO A 156 -13.48 -12.29 12.01
C PRO A 156 -14.95 -11.87 12.06
N GLU A 157 -15.25 -10.59 11.89
CA GLU A 157 -16.61 -10.02 11.80
C GLU A 157 -17.44 -10.58 10.62
N LEU A 158 -16.78 -11.04 9.57
CA LEU A 158 -17.43 -11.57 8.37
C LEU A 158 -17.57 -13.09 8.37
N ALA A 159 -16.92 -13.78 9.31
CA ALA A 159 -16.94 -15.24 9.40
C ALA A 159 -18.37 -15.78 9.60
N GLU A 160 -19.18 -15.11 10.43
CA GLU A 160 -20.56 -15.52 10.74
C GLU A 160 -21.53 -15.36 9.56
N LYS A 161 -21.22 -14.47 8.61
CA LYS A 161 -22.05 -14.19 7.44
C LYS A 161 -21.65 -15.00 6.20
N GLN A 162 -20.61 -15.83 6.31
CA GLN A 162 -20.11 -16.60 5.17
C GLN A 162 -21.11 -17.67 4.74
N VAL A 163 -21.33 -17.77 3.44
CA VAL A 163 -22.10 -18.83 2.82
C VAL A 163 -21.23 -19.56 1.81
N VAL A 164 -21.25 -20.89 1.88
CA VAL A 164 -20.56 -21.77 0.92
C VAL A 164 -21.61 -22.59 0.14
N PRO A 165 -21.86 -22.25 -1.12
CA PRO A 165 -22.80 -22.98 -1.98
C PRO A 165 -22.40 -24.45 -2.18
N GLN A 166 -23.39 -25.31 -2.45
CA GLN A 166 -23.18 -26.75 -2.61
C GLN A 166 -22.23 -27.12 -3.75
N SER A 167 -22.33 -26.42 -4.89
CA SER A 167 -21.43 -26.63 -6.04
C SER A 167 -19.96 -26.33 -5.71
N VAL A 168 -19.71 -25.34 -4.84
CA VAL A 168 -18.34 -25.02 -4.37
C VAL A 168 -17.80 -26.15 -3.51
N LYS A 169 -18.61 -26.68 -2.57
CA LYS A 169 -18.22 -27.86 -1.77
C LYS A 169 -17.89 -29.05 -2.67
N ALA A 170 -18.74 -29.32 -3.68
CA ALA A 170 -18.50 -30.39 -4.63
C ALA A 170 -17.20 -30.20 -5.42
N ARG A 171 -16.90 -28.96 -5.86
CA ARG A 171 -15.64 -28.63 -6.55
C ARG A 171 -14.40 -28.77 -5.67
N GLN A 172 -14.48 -28.36 -4.40
CA GLN A 172 -13.39 -28.54 -3.44
C GLN A 172 -13.12 -30.03 -3.19
N LEU A 173 -14.17 -30.85 -3.09
CA LEU A 173 -14.05 -32.30 -2.94
C LEU A 173 -13.52 -33.01 -4.19
N SER A 174 -13.80 -32.50 -5.39
CA SER A 174 -13.29 -33.08 -6.64
C SER A 174 -11.85 -32.70 -6.94
N ASN A 175 -11.34 -31.61 -6.37
CA ASN A 175 -9.96 -31.17 -6.51
C ASN A 175 -9.28 -30.93 -5.14
N PRO A 176 -9.07 -31.99 -4.33
CA PRO A 176 -8.52 -31.88 -2.98
C PRO A 176 -7.03 -31.48 -2.95
N PHE A 177 -6.33 -31.54 -4.09
CA PHE A 177 -4.92 -31.22 -4.21
C PHE A 177 -4.70 -30.21 -5.34
N LEU A 178 -5.08 -28.95 -5.11
CA LEU A 178 -4.51 -27.86 -5.90
C LEU A 178 -3.00 -27.91 -5.70
N ALA A 179 -2.26 -28.27 -6.75
CA ALA A 179 -0.80 -28.40 -6.67
C ALA A 179 -0.22 -27.05 -6.22
N PRO A 180 0.57 -27.02 -5.12
CA PRO A 180 1.24 -25.80 -4.71
C PRO A 180 2.18 -25.35 -5.82
N ASP A 181 1.99 -24.11 -6.28
CA ASP A 181 2.87 -23.51 -7.28
C ASP A 181 4.13 -22.97 -6.60
N PHE A 182 5.22 -23.73 -6.73
CA PHE A 182 6.52 -23.41 -6.16
C PHE A 182 7.33 -22.38 -6.95
N SER A 183 6.82 -21.85 -8.07
CA SER A 183 7.48 -20.75 -8.81
C SER A 183 7.72 -19.52 -7.92
N ARG A 184 6.91 -19.38 -6.85
CA ARG A 184 7.02 -18.33 -5.83
C ARG A 184 8.13 -18.52 -4.79
N LEU A 185 8.79 -19.67 -4.73
CA LEU A 185 9.86 -19.89 -3.76
C LEU A 185 11.17 -19.18 -4.12
N THR A 186 11.19 -18.39 -5.20
CA THR A 186 12.35 -17.54 -5.48
C THR A 186 12.44 -16.48 -4.37
N PRO A 187 13.44 -16.57 -3.47
CA PRO A 187 13.59 -15.56 -2.45
C PRO A 187 13.80 -14.23 -3.16
N ALA A 188 13.07 -13.19 -2.74
CA ALA A 188 13.31 -11.83 -3.21
C ALA A 188 14.82 -11.57 -3.06
N GLN A 189 15.53 -11.46 -4.18
CA GLN A 189 16.95 -11.15 -4.11
C GLN A 189 17.08 -9.81 -3.38
N PRO A 190 18.07 -9.66 -2.48
CA PRO A 190 18.30 -8.38 -1.83
C PRO A 190 18.50 -7.34 -2.94
N THR A 191 17.51 -6.47 -3.12
CA THR A 191 17.60 -5.40 -4.09
C THR A 191 18.77 -4.50 -3.65
N PRO A 192 19.73 -4.23 -4.54
CA PRO A 192 20.79 -3.28 -4.23
C PRO A 192 20.15 -1.95 -3.85
N ARG A 193 20.77 -1.19 -2.93
CA ARG A 193 20.24 0.11 -2.52
C ARG A 193 20.04 0.98 -3.76
N ARG A 194 18.78 1.36 -4.01
CA ARG A 194 18.36 2.17 -5.15
C ARG A 194 18.33 3.64 -4.76
N ARG A 195 18.37 4.55 -5.74
CA ARG A 195 18.43 6.01 -5.53
C ARG A 195 17.18 6.55 -4.81
N LEU A 196 16.04 5.93 -5.07
CA LEU A 196 14.71 6.30 -4.63
C LEU A 196 14.28 5.61 -3.31
N ASP A 197 15.07 4.66 -2.78
CA ASP A 197 14.72 3.90 -1.56
C ASP A 197 14.45 4.78 -0.34
N SER A 198 15.07 5.97 -0.27
CA SER A 198 14.91 6.92 0.83
C SER A 198 13.78 7.94 0.62
N TRP A 199 13.07 7.90 -0.51
CA TRP A 199 12.04 8.86 -0.89
C TRP A 199 10.63 8.33 -0.65
N GLU A 200 9.73 9.20 -0.21
CA GLU A 200 8.29 8.92 -0.23
C GLU A 200 7.74 9.21 -1.63
N LEU A 201 7.55 8.17 -2.43
CA LEU A 201 7.25 8.31 -3.86
C LEU A 201 5.77 8.49 -4.18
N LEU A 202 4.85 8.00 -3.34
CA LEU A 202 3.42 8.01 -3.70
C LEU A 202 2.86 9.43 -3.86
N GLY A 203 3.19 10.35 -2.95
CA GLY A 203 2.77 11.75 -3.08
C GLY A 203 3.23 12.38 -4.39
N PRO A 204 4.54 12.36 -4.72
CA PRO A 204 5.05 12.81 -6.02
C PRO A 204 4.42 12.09 -7.22
N LEU A 205 4.20 10.77 -7.14
CA LEU A 205 3.59 9.99 -8.21
C LEU A 205 2.16 10.45 -8.49
N PHE A 206 1.33 10.63 -7.47
CA PHE A 206 -0.02 11.11 -7.68
C PHE A 206 -0.07 12.54 -8.21
N LYS A 207 0.78 13.43 -7.68
CA LYS A 207 0.95 14.80 -8.19
C LYS A 207 1.33 14.83 -9.66
N SER A 208 2.05 13.83 -10.17
CA SER A 208 2.38 13.74 -11.59
C SER A 208 1.13 13.63 -12.50
N PHE A 209 0.03 13.09 -11.98
CA PHE A 209 -1.23 13.00 -12.69
C PHE A 209 -2.03 14.32 -12.68
N GLU A 210 -1.88 15.13 -11.62
CA GLU A 210 -2.46 16.48 -11.51
C GLU A 210 -1.70 17.50 -12.39
N TYR A 211 -0.39 17.65 -12.18
CA TYR A 211 0.42 18.68 -12.84
C TYR A 211 0.84 18.30 -14.27
N GLY A 212 0.94 17.01 -14.57
CA GLY A 212 1.41 16.49 -15.87
C GLY A 212 0.33 16.43 -16.96
N ALA A 213 -0.88 16.96 -16.72
CA ALA A 213 -2.01 16.90 -17.67
C ALA A 213 -1.90 17.93 -18.82
N GLY A 214 -0.67 18.22 -19.29
CA GLY A 214 -0.38 19.13 -20.40
C GLY A 214 -0.74 18.58 -21.79
N GLY A 215 -1.87 17.90 -21.93
CA GLY A 215 -2.43 17.48 -23.22
C GLY A 215 -1.76 16.28 -23.93
N GLN A 216 -0.71 15.69 -23.38
CA GLN A 216 -0.05 14.49 -23.91
C GLN A 216 -0.75 13.18 -23.46
N ALA A 217 -0.61 12.13 -24.27
CA ALA A 217 -1.37 10.88 -24.21
C ALA A 217 -1.46 10.28 -22.79
N ALA A 218 -2.69 9.97 -22.36
CA ALA A 218 -2.97 9.32 -21.07
C ALA A 218 -3.12 7.79 -21.21
N SER A 219 -2.53 7.22 -22.26
CA SER A 219 -2.63 5.81 -22.62
C SER A 219 -1.25 5.28 -22.96
N MET A 220 -0.93 4.08 -22.47
CA MET A 220 0.26 3.35 -22.86
C MET A 220 0.27 3.12 -24.37
N ASP A 221 1.46 2.94 -24.92
CA ASP A 221 1.56 2.44 -26.29
C ASP A 221 1.12 0.98 -26.36
N LEU A 222 0.23 0.69 -27.30
CA LEU A 222 -0.32 -0.65 -27.52
C LEU A 222 0.26 -1.21 -28.82
N PRO A 223 0.53 -2.52 -28.89
CA PRO A 223 1.01 -3.14 -30.12
C PRO A 223 0.02 -2.91 -31.29
N PRO A 224 0.49 -2.99 -32.54
CA PRO A 224 -0.37 -2.88 -33.70
C PRO A 224 -1.40 -4.02 -33.71
N ALA A 225 -2.60 -3.73 -34.22
CA ALA A 225 -3.63 -4.75 -34.36
C ALA A 225 -3.14 -5.82 -35.35
N PRO A 226 -3.45 -7.11 -35.13
CA PRO A 226 -3.16 -8.13 -36.12
C PRO A 226 -3.93 -7.85 -37.42
N ALA A 227 -3.33 -8.18 -38.55
CA ALA A 227 -3.95 -8.00 -39.87
C ALA A 227 -5.20 -8.87 -40.07
N ILE A 228 -5.32 -9.97 -39.31
CA ILE A 228 -6.46 -10.88 -39.33
C ILE A 228 -6.98 -10.98 -37.90
N ASP A 229 -8.29 -10.72 -37.72
CA ASP A 229 -8.95 -10.95 -36.44
C ASP A 229 -9.03 -12.47 -36.17
N ARG A 230 -8.32 -12.88 -35.13
CA ARG A 230 -8.25 -14.27 -34.64
C ARG A 230 -8.82 -14.40 -33.22
N TYR A 231 -9.37 -13.31 -32.68
CA TYR A 231 -9.85 -13.24 -31.30
C TYR A 231 -11.37 -13.29 -31.24
N SER A 232 -12.04 -12.66 -32.21
CA SER A 232 -13.50 -12.64 -32.26
C SER A 232 -14.08 -14.02 -32.60
N PRO A 233 -15.22 -14.38 -32.01
CA PRO A 233 -15.99 -15.53 -32.46
C PRO A 233 -16.60 -15.28 -33.86
N PRO A 234 -17.01 -16.33 -34.58
CA PRO A 234 -17.56 -16.20 -35.93
C PRO A 234 -18.75 -15.23 -35.98
N GLY A 235 -18.71 -14.28 -36.92
CA GLY A 235 -19.78 -13.29 -37.11
C GLY A 235 -19.69 -12.05 -36.22
N LEU A 236 -18.65 -11.93 -35.38
CA LEU A 236 -18.30 -10.71 -34.67
C LEU A 236 -16.95 -10.17 -35.15
N GLU A 237 -16.78 -8.86 -35.05
CA GLU A 237 -15.53 -8.17 -35.39
C GLU A 237 -15.19 -7.18 -34.28
N LEU A 238 -13.91 -7.14 -33.88
CA LEU A 238 -13.42 -6.16 -32.93
C LEU A 238 -13.14 -4.83 -33.61
N MET A 239 -13.44 -3.75 -32.89
CA MET A 239 -12.93 -2.44 -33.27
C MET A 239 -11.40 -2.44 -33.20
N HIS A 240 -10.74 -1.68 -34.08
CA HIS A 240 -9.28 -1.66 -34.20
C HIS A 240 -8.56 -1.45 -32.85
N HIS A 241 -9.07 -0.54 -32.00
CA HIS A 241 -8.48 -0.29 -30.68
C HIS A 241 -8.65 -1.46 -29.71
N GLN A 242 -9.74 -2.23 -29.82
CA GLN A 242 -9.98 -3.42 -29.00
C GLN A 242 -8.98 -4.52 -29.38
N ALA A 243 -8.72 -4.71 -30.67
CA ALA A 243 -7.73 -5.67 -31.15
C ALA A 243 -6.31 -5.35 -30.67
N ARG A 244 -5.89 -4.07 -30.70
CA ARG A 244 -4.60 -3.62 -30.12
C ARG A 244 -4.46 -3.95 -28.63
N PHE A 245 -5.53 -3.75 -27.88
CA PHE A 245 -5.55 -4.07 -26.45
C PHE A 245 -5.39 -5.59 -26.20
N VAL A 246 -6.17 -6.42 -26.90
CA VAL A 246 -6.11 -7.88 -26.77
C VAL A 246 -4.74 -8.42 -27.20
N GLU A 247 -4.10 -7.81 -28.21
CA GLU A 247 -2.74 -8.16 -28.63
C GLU A 247 -1.70 -7.87 -27.52
N SER A 248 -1.83 -6.79 -26.76
CA SER A 248 -0.97 -6.52 -25.59
C SER A 248 -1.05 -7.63 -24.54
N VAL A 249 -2.27 -8.12 -24.29
CA VAL A 249 -2.51 -9.26 -23.40
C VAL A 249 -1.83 -10.52 -23.95
N ARG A 250 -1.95 -10.79 -25.26
CA ARG A 250 -1.29 -11.93 -25.91
C ARG A 250 0.24 -11.88 -25.77
N GLN A 251 0.83 -10.69 -25.83
CA GLN A 251 2.28 -10.50 -25.70
C GLN A 251 2.80 -10.65 -24.26
N GLY A 252 1.91 -10.80 -23.27
CA GLY A 252 2.29 -11.10 -21.90
C GLY A 252 1.91 -10.03 -20.88
N HIS A 253 1.33 -8.90 -21.30
CA HIS A 253 0.86 -7.89 -20.34
C HIS A 253 -0.36 -8.39 -19.57
N ARG A 254 -0.43 -8.14 -18.25
CA ARG A 254 -1.44 -8.75 -17.35
C ARG A 254 -2.21 -7.78 -16.46
N THR A 255 -1.78 -6.54 -16.29
CA THR A 255 -2.45 -5.58 -15.40
C THR A 255 -2.91 -4.37 -16.18
N PHE A 256 -4.19 -4.02 -16.18
CA PHE A 256 -4.64 -2.85 -16.93
C PHE A 256 -5.65 -1.99 -16.17
N LEU A 257 -5.49 -0.67 -16.31
CA LEU A 257 -6.53 0.31 -16.03
C LEU A 257 -7.17 0.71 -17.36
N LEU A 258 -8.30 0.08 -17.68
CA LEU A 258 -9.09 0.37 -18.87
C LEU A 258 -10.05 1.53 -18.57
N ALA A 259 -9.60 2.72 -18.90
CA ALA A 259 -10.30 3.97 -18.66
C ALA A 259 -10.93 4.59 -19.92
N ASP A 260 -11.30 3.75 -20.88
CA ASP A 260 -12.00 4.16 -22.09
C ASP A 260 -13.38 4.74 -21.80
N GLU A 261 -13.81 5.68 -22.64
CA GLU A 261 -15.15 6.25 -22.57
C GLU A 261 -16.26 5.15 -22.59
N PRO A 262 -17.38 5.37 -21.87
CA PRO A 262 -18.51 4.44 -21.87
C PRO A 262 -19.02 4.14 -23.28
N GLY A 263 -19.14 2.86 -23.64
CA GLY A 263 -19.60 2.41 -24.96
C GLY A 263 -18.51 1.94 -25.93
N LEU A 264 -17.22 2.02 -25.56
CA LEU A 264 -16.10 1.52 -26.38
C LEU A 264 -15.83 0.00 -26.25
N GLY A 265 -16.71 -0.74 -25.57
CA GLY A 265 -16.65 -2.21 -25.48
C GLY A 265 -15.64 -2.77 -24.45
N LYS A 266 -15.47 -2.11 -23.30
CA LYS A 266 -14.57 -2.56 -22.22
C LYS A 266 -14.87 -3.98 -21.72
N THR A 267 -16.14 -4.35 -21.63
CA THR A 267 -16.56 -5.70 -21.20
C THR A 267 -16.06 -6.76 -22.18
N ALA A 268 -16.28 -6.57 -23.48
CA ALA A 268 -15.80 -7.45 -24.55
C ALA A 268 -14.27 -7.61 -24.50
N GLN A 269 -13.55 -6.48 -24.40
CA GLN A 269 -12.09 -6.47 -24.24
C GLN A 269 -11.64 -7.32 -23.05
N SER A 270 -12.32 -7.21 -21.91
CA SER A 270 -11.95 -7.91 -20.67
C SER A 270 -12.18 -9.42 -20.76
N VAL A 271 -13.31 -9.83 -21.33
CA VAL A 271 -13.65 -11.24 -21.54
C VAL A 271 -12.65 -11.89 -22.52
N LEU A 272 -12.33 -11.21 -23.62
CA LEU A 272 -11.37 -11.69 -24.60
C LEU A 272 -9.94 -11.69 -24.05
N ALA A 273 -9.55 -10.71 -23.24
CA ALA A 273 -8.28 -10.70 -22.54
C ALA A 273 -8.12 -11.94 -21.65
N ALA A 274 -9.15 -12.31 -20.90
CA ALA A 274 -9.12 -13.53 -20.10
C ALA A 274 -8.97 -14.79 -20.96
N SER A 275 -9.65 -14.83 -22.11
CA SER A 275 -9.55 -15.92 -23.08
C SER A 275 -8.13 -16.08 -23.62
N VAL A 276 -7.54 -14.98 -24.09
CA VAL A 276 -6.20 -14.95 -24.69
C VAL A 276 -5.11 -15.21 -23.66
N ALA A 277 -5.26 -14.71 -22.43
CA ALA A 277 -4.32 -14.96 -21.33
C ALA A 277 -4.43 -16.37 -20.74
N GLY A 278 -5.50 -17.12 -21.05
CA GLY A 278 -5.81 -18.39 -20.37
C GLY A 278 -6.14 -18.18 -18.88
N ALA A 279 -6.64 -17.00 -18.52
CA ALA A 279 -6.84 -16.57 -17.13
C ALA A 279 -8.18 -17.02 -16.55
N TYR A 280 -8.46 -18.33 -16.62
CA TYR A 280 -9.63 -18.96 -16.01
C TYR A 280 -9.26 -19.87 -14.82
N PRO A 281 -10.09 -19.93 -13.76
CA PRO A 281 -11.36 -19.20 -13.59
C PRO A 281 -11.16 -17.68 -13.48
N LEU A 282 -12.10 -16.91 -14.03
CA LEU A 282 -12.13 -15.44 -14.03
C LEU A 282 -13.17 -14.94 -13.03
N LEU A 283 -12.80 -14.02 -12.16
CA LEU A 283 -13.73 -13.34 -11.25
C LEU A 283 -14.10 -11.96 -11.82
N ALA A 284 -15.38 -11.71 -12.08
CA ALA A 284 -15.88 -10.40 -12.46
C ALA A 284 -16.68 -9.78 -11.30
N VAL A 285 -16.15 -8.71 -10.70
CA VAL A 285 -16.83 -7.89 -9.69
C VAL A 285 -17.46 -6.69 -10.37
N VAL A 286 -18.79 -6.61 -10.36
CA VAL A 286 -19.53 -5.66 -11.20
C VAL A 286 -20.70 -5.01 -10.45
N PRO A 287 -21.21 -3.83 -10.85
CA PRO A 287 -22.44 -3.30 -10.29
C PRO A 287 -23.63 -4.26 -10.49
N ASN A 288 -24.57 -4.30 -9.55
CA ASN A 288 -25.71 -5.22 -9.59
C ASN A 288 -26.50 -5.12 -10.91
N VAL A 289 -26.67 -3.90 -11.42
CA VAL A 289 -27.41 -3.58 -12.65
C VAL A 289 -26.82 -4.18 -13.93
N VAL A 290 -25.53 -4.54 -13.96
CA VAL A 290 -24.86 -5.05 -15.16
C VAL A 290 -24.51 -6.55 -15.09
N LYS A 291 -24.83 -7.26 -14.00
CA LYS A 291 -24.49 -8.69 -13.84
C LYS A 291 -24.99 -9.56 -15.00
N MET A 292 -26.26 -9.39 -15.38
CA MET A 292 -26.86 -10.14 -16.47
C MET A 292 -26.29 -9.73 -17.84
N ASN A 293 -25.86 -8.47 -17.98
CA ASN A 293 -25.19 -8.04 -19.19
C ASN A 293 -23.84 -8.70 -19.35
N TRP A 294 -23.06 -8.77 -18.26
CA TRP A 294 -21.79 -9.48 -18.23
C TRP A 294 -21.94 -10.96 -18.62
N ALA A 295 -22.94 -11.66 -18.10
CA ALA A 295 -23.19 -13.05 -18.48
C ALA A 295 -23.43 -13.21 -19.99
N ARG A 296 -24.28 -12.35 -20.58
CA ARG A 296 -24.53 -12.34 -22.04
C ARG A 296 -23.28 -12.00 -22.85
N GLU A 297 -22.45 -11.07 -22.37
CA GLU A 297 -21.20 -10.71 -23.06
C GLU A 297 -20.19 -11.87 -23.02
N VAL A 298 -20.13 -12.65 -21.93
CA VAL A 298 -19.30 -13.87 -21.87
C VAL A 298 -19.77 -14.91 -22.88
N GLU A 299 -21.07 -15.18 -22.95
CA GLU A 299 -21.65 -16.10 -23.94
C GLU A 299 -21.43 -15.62 -25.38
N ARG A 300 -21.53 -14.31 -25.60
CA ARG A 300 -21.36 -13.69 -26.92
C ARG A 300 -19.92 -13.73 -27.42
N TRP A 301 -18.95 -13.32 -26.60
CA TRP A 301 -17.55 -13.15 -27.02
C TRP A 301 -16.69 -14.40 -26.79
N THR A 302 -17.10 -15.25 -25.87
CA THR A 302 -16.42 -16.52 -25.56
C THR A 302 -17.44 -17.66 -25.41
N PRO A 303 -18.14 -18.05 -26.50
CA PRO A 303 -19.22 -19.05 -26.46
C PRO A 303 -18.79 -20.43 -25.95
N GLN A 304 -17.49 -20.73 -25.97
CA GLN A 304 -16.88 -21.93 -25.41
C GLN A 304 -16.72 -21.90 -23.88
N ARG A 305 -17.02 -20.78 -23.21
CA ARG A 305 -16.85 -20.57 -21.77
C ARG A 305 -18.19 -20.46 -21.10
N ARG A 306 -18.28 -21.01 -19.88
CA ARG A 306 -19.51 -20.93 -19.07
C ARG A 306 -19.42 -19.79 -18.08
N ALA A 307 -20.47 -18.99 -18.00
CA ALA A 307 -20.62 -17.95 -16.98
C ALA A 307 -21.59 -18.40 -15.88
N THR A 308 -21.33 -17.98 -14.66
CA THR A 308 -22.28 -18.11 -13.55
C THR A 308 -22.42 -16.76 -12.84
N VAL A 309 -23.65 -16.44 -12.44
CA VAL A 309 -23.95 -15.20 -11.72
C VAL A 309 -24.33 -15.54 -10.30
N ILE A 310 -23.70 -14.89 -9.34
CA ILE A 310 -24.03 -15.04 -7.92
C ILE A 310 -25.27 -14.19 -7.61
N HIS A 311 -26.28 -14.86 -7.07
CA HIS A 311 -27.52 -14.27 -6.57
C HIS A 311 -27.71 -14.64 -5.09
N GLY A 312 -28.03 -13.65 -4.25
CA GLY A 312 -28.31 -13.86 -2.83
C GLY A 312 -27.20 -14.66 -2.13
N ASP A 313 -27.57 -15.82 -1.61
CA ASP A 313 -26.69 -16.75 -0.89
C ASP A 313 -26.03 -17.81 -1.83
N GLY A 314 -26.11 -17.62 -3.15
CA GLY A 314 -25.48 -18.48 -4.16
C GLY A 314 -26.38 -19.61 -4.68
N GLU A 315 -27.69 -19.41 -4.66
CA GLU A 315 -28.64 -20.33 -5.28
C GLU A 315 -28.39 -20.43 -6.80
N GLY A 316 -28.32 -21.66 -7.32
CA GLY A 316 -28.06 -21.91 -8.75
C GLY A 316 -26.63 -21.63 -9.21
N LEU A 317 -25.69 -21.32 -8.30
CA LEU A 317 -24.29 -21.11 -8.64
C LEU A 317 -23.66 -22.38 -9.24
N ASP A 318 -23.03 -22.27 -10.41
CA ASP A 318 -22.15 -23.31 -10.95
C ASP A 318 -20.69 -22.96 -10.64
N ALA A 319 -20.14 -23.55 -9.57
CA ALA A 319 -18.74 -23.33 -9.20
C ALA A 319 -17.74 -23.87 -10.23
N PHE A 320 -18.16 -24.67 -11.22
CA PHE A 320 -17.30 -25.15 -12.32
C PHE A 320 -17.33 -24.23 -13.55
N ALA A 321 -18.08 -23.14 -13.51
CA ALA A 321 -18.06 -22.14 -14.56
C ALA A 321 -16.66 -21.51 -14.71
N ASP A 322 -16.30 -21.15 -15.94
CA ASP A 322 -15.05 -20.46 -16.24
C ASP A 322 -15.07 -19.01 -15.74
N VAL A 323 -16.24 -18.37 -15.76
CA VAL A 323 -16.42 -16.97 -15.33
C VAL A 323 -17.44 -16.89 -14.20
N VAL A 324 -17.03 -16.33 -13.07
CA VAL A 324 -17.88 -16.10 -11.89
C VAL A 324 -18.15 -14.60 -11.78
N ILE A 325 -19.43 -14.21 -11.84
CA ILE A 325 -19.87 -12.81 -11.81
C ILE A 325 -20.53 -12.53 -10.45
N VAL A 326 -20.04 -11.52 -9.74
CA VAL A 326 -20.50 -11.12 -8.41
C VAL A 326 -20.72 -9.62 -8.34
N ASN A 327 -21.70 -9.16 -7.55
CA ASN A 327 -21.84 -7.74 -7.23
C ASN A 327 -21.14 -7.37 -5.93
N TYR A 328 -20.73 -6.11 -5.85
CA TYR A 328 -20.03 -5.54 -4.69
C TYR A 328 -20.73 -5.78 -3.34
N GLU A 329 -22.06 -5.82 -3.33
CA GLU A 329 -22.89 -5.87 -2.11
C GLU A 329 -22.97 -7.26 -1.47
N VAL A 330 -22.67 -8.33 -2.22
CA VAL A 330 -22.74 -9.73 -1.71
C VAL A 330 -21.36 -10.35 -1.54
N LEU A 331 -20.30 -9.59 -1.79
CA LEU A 331 -18.92 -10.05 -1.64
C LEU A 331 -18.61 -10.47 -0.20
N ASP A 332 -19.19 -9.77 0.78
CA ASP A 332 -18.98 -10.04 2.20
C ASP A 332 -19.42 -11.46 2.59
N ARG A 333 -20.50 -11.97 1.99
CA ARG A 333 -21.03 -13.33 2.23
C ARG A 333 -20.26 -14.44 1.53
N HIS A 334 -19.56 -14.12 0.44
CA HIS A 334 -18.95 -15.13 -0.44
C HIS A 334 -17.42 -15.10 -0.45
N LEU A 335 -16.82 -14.20 0.32
CA LEU A 335 -15.38 -13.98 0.37
C LEU A 335 -14.58 -15.26 0.63
N SER A 336 -15.05 -16.07 1.58
CA SER A 336 -14.39 -17.30 2.04
C SER A 336 -14.05 -18.22 0.87
N TRP A 337 -15.05 -18.70 0.16
CA TRP A 337 -14.84 -19.65 -0.92
C TRP A 337 -14.29 -18.99 -2.17
N LEU A 338 -14.63 -17.73 -2.46
CA LEU A 338 -14.08 -16.98 -3.60
C LEU A 338 -12.55 -16.90 -3.51
N SER A 339 -12.00 -16.73 -2.32
CA SER A 339 -10.54 -16.71 -2.12
C SER A 339 -9.85 -18.05 -2.40
N THR A 340 -10.58 -19.17 -2.30
CA THR A 340 -10.05 -20.54 -2.42
C THR A 340 -10.19 -21.16 -3.81
N LEU A 341 -11.00 -20.58 -4.71
CA LEU A 341 -11.31 -21.20 -6.01
C LEU A 341 -10.18 -21.14 -7.05
N GLY A 342 -9.02 -20.57 -6.71
CA GLY A 342 -7.84 -20.52 -7.58
C GLY A 342 -8.08 -19.68 -8.84
N PHE A 343 -8.75 -18.53 -8.71
CA PHE A 343 -8.96 -17.61 -9.82
C PHE A 343 -7.61 -17.19 -10.41
N LYS A 344 -7.55 -17.13 -11.75
CA LYS A 344 -6.36 -16.71 -12.49
C LYS A 344 -6.49 -15.31 -13.08
N GLY A 345 -7.67 -14.73 -13.01
CA GLY A 345 -7.90 -13.34 -13.35
C GLY A 345 -9.02 -12.73 -12.54
N MET A 346 -9.01 -11.40 -12.47
CA MET A 346 -10.03 -10.60 -11.82
C MET A 346 -10.31 -9.35 -12.66
N VAL A 347 -11.59 -9.05 -12.85
CA VAL A 347 -12.06 -7.81 -13.46
C VAL A 347 -12.94 -7.07 -12.46
N VAL A 348 -12.65 -5.79 -12.27
CA VAL A 348 -13.44 -4.89 -11.44
C VAL A 348 -14.06 -3.84 -12.35
N ASP A 349 -15.36 -3.99 -12.60
CA ASP A 349 -16.11 -3.07 -13.44
C ASP A 349 -16.64 -1.89 -12.63
N GLU A 350 -16.64 -0.71 -13.24
CA GLU A 350 -16.87 0.57 -12.55
C GLU A 350 -15.99 0.70 -11.29
N ALA A 351 -14.67 0.62 -11.47
CA ALA A 351 -13.68 0.64 -10.38
C ALA A 351 -13.76 1.89 -9.47
N HIS A 352 -14.51 2.94 -9.87
CA HIS A 352 -14.83 4.05 -8.98
C HIS A 352 -15.58 3.63 -7.70
N PHE A 353 -16.24 2.47 -7.68
CA PHE A 353 -16.90 1.93 -6.49
C PHE A 353 -15.91 1.56 -5.36
N ILE A 354 -14.62 1.38 -5.66
CA ILE A 354 -13.61 1.00 -4.67
C ILE A 354 -12.68 2.13 -4.24
N LYS A 355 -12.99 3.38 -4.58
CA LYS A 355 -12.11 4.53 -4.31
C LYS A 355 -11.72 4.73 -2.84
N ASN A 356 -12.63 4.47 -1.89
CA ASN A 356 -12.36 4.66 -0.47
C ASN A 356 -11.82 3.38 0.16
N LEU A 357 -10.51 3.35 0.44
CA LEU A 357 -9.80 2.22 1.06
C LEU A 357 -10.37 1.78 2.42
N HIS A 358 -11.02 2.66 3.17
CA HIS A 358 -11.64 2.31 4.45
C HIS A 358 -12.98 1.60 4.27
N SER A 359 -13.60 1.73 3.11
CA SER A 359 -14.88 1.09 2.83
C SER A 359 -14.75 -0.43 2.84
N GLN A 360 -15.78 -1.10 3.33
CA GLN A 360 -15.83 -2.56 3.36
C GLN A 360 -15.69 -3.13 1.93
N ARG A 361 -16.38 -2.53 0.95
CA ARG A 361 -16.32 -2.93 -0.46
C ARG A 361 -14.88 -2.92 -0.99
N SER A 362 -14.13 -1.84 -0.77
CA SER A 362 -12.74 -1.73 -1.21
C SER A 362 -11.85 -2.77 -0.53
N ARG A 363 -11.98 -2.95 0.79
CA ARG A 363 -11.21 -3.96 1.53
C ARG A 363 -11.44 -5.39 1.01
N LEU A 364 -12.69 -5.73 0.71
CA LEU A 364 -13.04 -7.05 0.17
C LEU A 364 -12.46 -7.28 -1.23
N VAL A 365 -12.63 -6.31 -2.13
CA VAL A 365 -12.12 -6.39 -3.50
C VAL A 365 -10.58 -6.47 -3.50
N LEU A 366 -9.91 -5.63 -2.71
CA LEU A 366 -8.45 -5.64 -2.59
C LEU A 366 -7.94 -6.93 -1.94
N GLY A 367 -8.63 -7.45 -0.92
CA GLY A 367 -8.30 -8.73 -0.30
C GLY A 367 -8.39 -9.91 -1.29
N LEU A 368 -9.42 -9.93 -2.15
CA LEU A 368 -9.53 -10.91 -3.22
C LEU A 368 -8.42 -10.78 -4.27
N ALA A 369 -8.09 -9.55 -4.68
CA ALA A 369 -7.01 -9.31 -5.63
C ALA A 369 -5.64 -9.75 -5.06
N ASP A 370 -5.39 -9.48 -3.78
CA ASP A 370 -4.21 -9.95 -3.05
C ASP A 370 -4.17 -11.48 -2.97
N ALA A 371 -5.29 -12.14 -2.66
CA ALA A 371 -5.38 -13.60 -2.64
C ALA A 371 -5.08 -14.20 -4.03
N ILE A 372 -5.63 -13.60 -5.09
CA ILE A 372 -5.39 -14.03 -6.47
C ILE A 372 -3.91 -13.86 -6.86
N ARG A 373 -3.29 -12.71 -6.56
CA ARG A 373 -1.84 -12.50 -6.76
C ARG A 373 -0.97 -13.45 -5.96
N SER A 374 -1.43 -13.82 -4.77
CA SER A 374 -0.69 -14.72 -3.87
C SER A 374 -0.86 -16.19 -4.23
N ASN A 375 -1.88 -16.55 -5.04
CA ASN A 375 -2.18 -17.93 -5.44
C ASN A 375 -1.90 -18.23 -6.91
N THR A 376 -2.04 -17.28 -7.83
CA THR A 376 -1.75 -17.44 -9.27
C THR A 376 -0.55 -16.60 -9.74
N PRO A 377 0.46 -17.16 -10.45
CA PRO A 377 1.54 -16.39 -11.05
C PRO A 377 0.99 -15.51 -12.19
N ASP A 378 1.43 -14.25 -12.26
CA ASP A 378 1.06 -13.28 -13.30
C ASP A 378 -0.45 -13.25 -13.63
N PRO A 379 -1.33 -13.03 -12.62
CA PRO A 379 -2.77 -13.06 -12.84
C PRO A 379 -3.21 -11.90 -13.73
N LEU A 380 -4.26 -12.11 -14.53
CA LEU A 380 -4.87 -11.04 -15.32
C LEU A 380 -5.73 -10.16 -14.40
N LEU A 381 -5.32 -8.91 -14.16
CA LEU A 381 -6.05 -7.97 -13.31
C LEU A 381 -6.49 -6.75 -14.13
N LEU A 382 -7.79 -6.52 -14.19
CA LEU A 382 -8.38 -5.44 -14.98
C LEU A 382 -9.25 -4.54 -14.09
N ALA A 383 -8.97 -3.25 -14.11
CA ALA A 383 -9.85 -2.23 -13.53
C ALA A 383 -10.51 -1.46 -14.68
N LEU A 384 -11.85 -1.52 -14.76
CA LEU A 384 -12.60 -0.83 -15.81
C LEU A 384 -13.26 0.42 -15.22
N THR A 385 -13.11 1.55 -15.89
CA THR A 385 -13.80 2.78 -15.49
C THR A 385 -14.17 3.60 -16.72
N GLY A 386 -15.37 4.18 -16.72
CA GLY A 386 -15.77 5.18 -17.72
C GLY A 386 -15.25 6.59 -17.42
N THR A 387 -14.80 6.82 -16.18
CA THR A 387 -14.40 8.12 -15.65
C THR A 387 -13.04 7.96 -14.94
N PRO A 388 -11.92 7.98 -15.69
CA PRO A 388 -10.58 7.76 -15.13
C PRO A 388 -10.17 8.71 -14.01
N LEU A 389 -10.70 9.94 -14.03
CA LEU A 389 -10.21 11.05 -13.22
C LEU A 389 -11.34 11.51 -12.30
N ILE A 390 -11.62 10.74 -11.26
CA ILE A 390 -12.53 11.24 -10.23
C ILE A 390 -11.67 12.04 -9.26
N ASN A 391 -11.64 13.35 -9.51
CA ASN A 391 -11.42 14.52 -8.65
C ASN A 391 -10.31 14.54 -7.55
N ASP A 392 -9.82 13.41 -7.04
CA ASP A 392 -8.90 13.31 -5.92
C ASP A 392 -7.77 12.30 -6.23
N ILE A 393 -6.56 12.64 -5.79
CA ILE A 393 -5.36 11.79 -5.81
C ILE A 393 -5.63 10.40 -5.20
N ASP A 394 -6.42 10.34 -4.13
CA ASP A 394 -6.61 9.12 -3.36
C ASP A 394 -7.38 8.02 -4.12
N ASP A 395 -8.14 8.38 -5.16
CA ASP A 395 -8.88 7.42 -5.99
C ASP A 395 -7.93 6.50 -6.78
N PHE A 396 -6.72 6.98 -7.13
CA PHE A 396 -5.69 6.16 -7.78
C PHE A 396 -5.15 5.08 -6.87
N ARG A 397 -5.07 5.35 -5.56
CA ARG A 397 -4.44 4.46 -4.59
C ARG A 397 -5.10 3.10 -4.56
N ALA A 398 -6.44 3.07 -4.49
CA ALA A 398 -7.20 1.82 -4.48
C ALA A 398 -7.04 1.04 -5.79
N ILE A 399 -7.08 1.72 -6.93
CA ILE A 399 -6.94 1.08 -8.25
C ILE A 399 -5.52 0.55 -8.45
N TRP A 400 -4.49 1.31 -8.09
CA TRP A 400 -3.09 0.87 -8.22
C TRP A 400 -2.78 -0.30 -7.28
N GLN A 401 -3.38 -0.34 -6.10
CA GLN A 401 -3.28 -1.48 -5.19
C GLN A 401 -4.04 -2.70 -5.75
N LEU A 402 -5.21 -2.50 -6.35
CA LEU A 402 -5.93 -3.54 -7.08
C LEU A 402 -5.10 -4.12 -8.23
N LEU A 403 -4.31 -3.30 -8.93
CA LEU A 403 -3.46 -3.74 -10.05
C LEU A 403 -2.08 -4.26 -9.61
N GLY A 404 -1.71 -4.11 -8.34
CA GLY A 404 -0.42 -4.56 -7.81
C GLY A 404 0.75 -3.63 -8.17
N TRP A 405 0.48 -2.37 -8.52
CA TRP A 405 1.50 -1.36 -8.79
C TRP A 405 2.05 -0.74 -7.50
N ILE A 406 1.27 -0.79 -6.43
CA ILE A 406 1.66 -0.32 -5.09
C ILE A 406 1.27 -1.35 -4.02
N ASP A 407 1.98 -1.37 -2.89
CA ASP A 407 1.76 -2.25 -1.74
C ASP A 407 1.03 -1.56 -0.57
N GLY A 408 0.20 -0.57 -0.90
CA GLY A 408 -0.33 0.38 0.07
C GLY A 408 0.54 1.62 0.10
N SER A 409 1.61 1.67 0.89
CA SER A 409 2.38 2.91 1.10
C SER A 409 3.59 3.08 0.18
N LYS A 410 3.97 2.07 -0.61
CA LYS A 410 5.13 2.15 -1.51
C LYS A 410 4.82 1.57 -2.89
N PRO A 411 5.56 2.00 -3.94
CA PRO A 411 5.60 1.30 -5.21
C PRO A 411 6.07 -0.15 -5.05
N THR A 412 5.51 -1.07 -5.82
CA THR A 412 6.04 -2.44 -5.90
C THR A 412 7.38 -2.46 -6.64
N ALA A 413 8.10 -3.59 -6.56
CA ALA A 413 9.43 -3.73 -7.14
C ALA A 413 9.49 -3.37 -8.64
N GLN A 414 8.45 -3.72 -9.39
CA GLN A 414 8.30 -3.44 -10.81
C GLN A 414 8.15 -1.93 -11.09
N LEU A 415 7.25 -1.25 -10.39
CA LEU A 415 7.08 0.20 -10.54
C LEU A 415 8.34 0.94 -10.07
N MET A 416 8.94 0.49 -8.96
CA MET A 416 10.17 1.08 -8.45
C MET A 416 11.34 0.94 -9.42
N GLU A 417 11.48 -0.19 -10.12
CA GLU A 417 12.50 -0.40 -11.15
C GLU A 417 12.33 0.57 -12.33
N ARG A 418 11.12 0.71 -12.86
CA ARG A 418 10.83 1.70 -13.92
C ARG A 418 11.13 3.13 -13.49
N LEU A 419 10.81 3.50 -12.25
CA LEU A 419 11.12 4.83 -11.73
C LEU A 419 12.63 5.04 -11.58
N GLU A 420 13.38 4.02 -11.22
CA GLU A 420 14.84 4.08 -11.16
C GLU A 420 15.49 4.25 -12.53
N GLU A 421 14.98 3.56 -13.55
CA GLU A 421 15.44 3.64 -14.94
C GLU A 421 15.33 5.06 -15.51
N THR A 422 14.40 5.88 -15.01
CA THR A 422 14.31 7.30 -15.41
C THR A 422 15.57 8.10 -15.06
N GLY A 423 16.39 7.63 -14.11
CA GLY A 423 17.56 8.36 -13.63
C GLY A 423 17.25 9.57 -12.75
N LEU A 424 15.96 9.90 -12.54
CA LEU A 424 15.54 11.13 -11.86
C LEU A 424 15.21 10.93 -10.38
N THR A 425 15.14 12.03 -9.63
CA THR A 425 14.61 12.10 -8.26
C THR A 425 13.45 13.11 -8.14
N PRO A 426 12.57 13.01 -7.13
CA PRO A 426 11.46 13.96 -6.96
C PRO A 426 11.84 15.44 -6.83
N ALA A 427 13.11 15.75 -6.54
CA ALA A 427 13.62 17.12 -6.48
C ALA A 427 14.06 17.68 -7.84
N GLU A 428 14.20 16.84 -8.86
CA GLU A 428 14.70 17.23 -10.18
C GLU A 428 13.57 17.63 -11.12
N PHE A 429 13.87 18.61 -11.97
CA PHE A 429 12.97 19.04 -13.03
C PHE A 429 12.78 17.90 -14.05
N GLY A 430 11.53 17.56 -14.36
CA GLY A 430 11.19 16.47 -15.28
C GLY A 430 10.76 15.16 -14.61
N PHE A 431 11.00 14.98 -13.30
CA PHE A 431 10.60 13.76 -12.58
C PHE A 431 9.12 13.46 -12.74
N TYR A 432 8.24 14.46 -12.59
CA TYR A 432 6.80 14.26 -12.70
C TYR A 432 6.39 13.74 -14.09
N ALA A 433 6.96 14.27 -15.18
CA ALA A 433 6.62 13.79 -16.52
C ALA A 433 7.07 12.34 -16.73
N ALA A 434 8.31 12.02 -16.37
CA ALA A 434 8.86 10.67 -16.51
C ALA A 434 8.15 9.66 -15.59
N ALA A 435 7.82 10.06 -14.35
CA ALA A 435 7.11 9.22 -13.40
C ALA A 435 5.67 8.93 -13.86
N ARG A 436 5.00 9.91 -14.48
CA ARG A 436 3.69 9.74 -15.10
C ARG A 436 3.76 8.73 -16.25
N GLU A 437 4.72 8.88 -17.14
CA GLU A 437 4.95 7.96 -18.27
C GLU A 437 5.23 6.54 -17.79
N ALA A 438 6.12 6.38 -16.81
CA ALA A 438 6.44 5.10 -16.20
C ALA A 438 5.20 4.38 -15.63
N VAL A 439 4.26 5.11 -15.02
CA VAL A 439 3.00 4.56 -14.52
C VAL A 439 2.00 4.30 -15.66
N ILE A 440 1.92 5.17 -16.66
CA ILE A 440 1.05 4.95 -17.83
C ILE A 440 1.42 3.63 -18.52
N ASP A 441 2.71 3.39 -18.74
CA ASP A 441 3.23 2.18 -19.37
C ASP A 441 3.05 0.89 -18.57
N MET A 442 2.68 1.01 -17.28
CA MET A 442 2.31 -0.15 -16.46
C MET A 442 0.95 -0.74 -16.82
N GLY A 443 0.14 -0.07 -17.65
CA GLY A 443 -1.13 -0.61 -18.13
C GLY A 443 -2.30 0.36 -18.21
N ILE A 444 -2.08 1.68 -18.16
CA ILE A 444 -3.18 2.65 -18.30
C ILE A 444 -3.56 2.75 -19.77
N VAL A 445 -4.82 2.46 -20.10
CA VAL A 445 -5.36 2.61 -21.45
C VAL A 445 -6.55 3.55 -21.38
N ARG A 446 -6.49 4.67 -22.10
CA ARG A 446 -7.55 5.68 -22.10
C ARG A 446 -7.79 6.23 -23.50
N ARG A 447 -8.97 5.97 -24.04
CA ARG A 447 -9.40 6.46 -25.36
C ARG A 447 -10.74 7.17 -25.28
N ARG A 448 -10.90 8.23 -26.07
CA ARG A 448 -12.18 8.95 -26.23
C ARG A 448 -12.89 8.45 -27.48
N LYS A 449 -14.22 8.56 -27.53
CA LYS A 449 -15.01 8.19 -28.72
C LYS A 449 -14.56 8.93 -29.97
N LEU A 450 -14.23 10.21 -29.83
CA LEU A 450 -13.73 11.02 -30.95
C LEU A 450 -12.42 10.48 -31.54
N ASP A 451 -11.58 9.83 -30.74
CA ASP A 451 -10.27 9.33 -31.17
C ASP A 451 -10.38 7.97 -31.88
N VAL A 452 -11.47 7.22 -31.68
CA VAL A 452 -11.57 5.81 -32.13
C VAL A 452 -12.83 5.48 -32.92
N ALA A 453 -13.85 6.32 -32.88
CA ALA A 453 -15.15 6.09 -33.51
C ALA A 453 -15.60 7.37 -34.23
N ALA A 454 -14.87 7.72 -35.29
CA ALA A 454 -15.14 8.89 -36.13
C ALA A 454 -16.53 8.85 -36.81
N ASP A 455 -17.15 7.66 -36.90
CA ASP A 455 -18.46 7.45 -37.51
C ASP A 455 -19.64 7.80 -36.57
N LEU A 456 -19.38 8.08 -35.28
CA LEU A 456 -20.43 8.49 -34.34
C LEU A 456 -20.76 9.99 -34.51
N PRO A 457 -22.05 10.38 -34.65
CA PRO A 457 -22.43 11.78 -34.75
C PRO A 457 -22.06 12.55 -33.47
N SER A 458 -21.72 13.83 -33.62
CA SER A 458 -21.34 14.67 -32.48
C SER A 458 -22.48 14.81 -31.48
N ARG A 459 -22.17 14.64 -30.18
CA ARG A 459 -23.15 14.84 -29.10
C ARG A 459 -23.56 16.32 -29.08
N ARG A 460 -24.85 16.60 -29.24
CA ARG A 460 -25.42 17.93 -29.01
C ARG A 460 -25.90 18.03 -27.56
N VAL A 461 -25.41 19.03 -26.85
CA VAL A 461 -25.88 19.39 -25.50
C VAL A 461 -26.55 20.75 -25.63
N VAL A 462 -27.75 20.89 -25.09
CA VAL A 462 -28.51 22.14 -25.06
C VAL A 462 -28.84 22.43 -23.61
N ASP A 463 -28.30 23.52 -23.08
CA ASP A 463 -28.65 23.99 -21.75
C ASP A 463 -30.00 24.72 -21.85
N LEU A 464 -30.99 24.23 -21.12
CA LEU A 464 -32.32 24.83 -21.03
C LEU A 464 -32.41 25.59 -19.71
N PRO A 465 -32.25 26.93 -19.70
CA PRO A 465 -32.49 27.71 -18.51
C PRO A 465 -33.97 27.63 -18.15
N VAL A 466 -34.27 27.34 -16.89
CA VAL A 466 -35.63 27.28 -16.35
C VAL A 466 -35.78 28.37 -15.30
N GLU A 467 -36.82 29.19 -15.43
CA GLU A 467 -37.18 30.16 -14.40
C GLU A 467 -37.91 29.45 -13.24
N LEU A 468 -37.49 29.73 -12.02
CA LEU A 468 -38.17 29.22 -10.83
C LEU A 468 -39.35 30.14 -10.50
N ASP A 469 -40.52 29.79 -11.02
CA ASP A 469 -41.76 30.50 -10.75
C ASP A 469 -42.51 29.95 -9.53
N GLY A 470 -43.47 30.74 -9.02
CA GLY A 470 -44.37 30.34 -7.93
C GLY A 470 -43.75 30.42 -6.53
N ASP A 471 -44.27 29.62 -5.60
CA ASP A 471 -43.93 29.67 -4.17
C ASP A 471 -42.46 29.32 -3.88
N LEU A 472 -41.90 28.36 -4.61
CA LEU A 472 -40.49 27.95 -4.48
C LEU A 472 -39.54 29.08 -4.89
N GLY A 473 -39.79 29.74 -6.02
CA GLY A 473 -38.99 30.88 -6.47
C GLY A 473 -39.08 32.09 -5.53
N ARG A 474 -40.23 32.28 -4.85
CA ARG A 474 -40.40 33.31 -3.82
C ARG A 474 -39.63 32.99 -2.54
N SER A 475 -39.71 31.75 -2.07
CA SER A 475 -39.02 31.28 -0.87
C SER A 475 -37.49 31.36 -1.00
N ILE A 476 -36.94 30.96 -2.14
CA ILE A 476 -35.48 31.04 -2.39
C ILE A 476 -35.00 32.49 -2.41
N ARG A 477 -35.72 33.38 -3.13
CA ARG A 477 -35.39 34.82 -3.16
C ARG A 477 -35.53 35.50 -1.80
N GLN A 478 -36.40 34.98 -0.94
CA GLN A 478 -36.53 35.47 0.43
C GLN A 478 -35.33 35.03 1.28
N ALA A 479 -34.94 33.75 1.21
CA ALA A 479 -33.77 33.23 1.91
C ALA A 479 -32.46 33.92 1.46
N GLU A 480 -32.30 34.21 0.17
CA GLU A 480 -31.14 34.97 -0.34
C GLU A 480 -31.06 36.42 0.16
N LYS A 481 -32.20 37.02 0.53
CA LYS A 481 -32.23 38.37 1.11
C LYS A 481 -31.94 38.39 2.62
N GLU A 482 -32.04 37.23 3.27
CA GLU A 482 -31.78 37.06 4.71
C GLU A 482 -30.32 36.71 5.01
N LEU A 483 -29.55 36.29 3.99
CA LEU A 483 -28.09 36.14 3.98
C LEU A 483 -27.40 37.48 3.66
#